data_AF-A0A967HDP1-F1
#
_entry.id   AF-A0A967HDP1-F1
#
_cell.length_a   1.000
_cell.length_b   1.000
_cell.length_c   1.000
_cell.angle_alpha   90.00
_cell.angle_beta   90.00
_cell.angle_gamma   90.00
#
_symmetry.space_group_name_H-M   'P 1'
#
loop_
_entity.id
_entity.type
_entity.pdbx_description
1 polymer ?
#
loop_
_entity_poly.entity_id
_entity_poly.type
_entity_poly.pdbx_seq_one_letter_code
_entity_poly.pdbx_strand_id
1 'polypeptide(L)'
;LLGFLRAVLVGEVREAEARELRMRFQQFTGPVAAKGEEDTAFYRYNRFVALNEVGMDPARWGLSPSGFHDRCRRRAADSPWTLNALSTHDTKRSEDVRARLLVLAEVPERWAKAALRWGERNALHWPAGTPSDPGVEYLLYQTLVGAWPIGPDRAVAYMRKAAREAKLRTSWTSPDEAYEGALEAFIRTLLAGPFREELSRFVAPLVAPGRAVSLAQKLVQLTAPGVPDLYQGTELWDLSLVDPDNRRPVDFDARRRLLDRATAAGSGPATMGGMD
;
A
#
# COMPACT_ATOMS: atom_id res chain seq x y z
N LEU A 1 -2.80 5.16 -40.72
CA LEU A 1 -3.56 4.32 -39.77
C LEU A 1 -3.73 4.98 -38.40
N LEU A 2 -2.67 5.25 -37.64
CA LEU A 2 -2.78 5.82 -36.28
C LEU A 2 -3.51 7.18 -36.22
N GLY A 3 -3.29 8.06 -37.19
CA GLY A 3 -4.00 9.35 -37.26
C GLY A 3 -5.51 9.21 -37.46
N PHE A 4 -5.95 8.24 -38.27
CA PHE A 4 -7.37 7.94 -38.44
C PHE A 4 -7.98 7.38 -37.15
N LEU A 5 -7.29 6.44 -36.48
CA LEU A 5 -7.74 5.92 -35.18
C LEU A 5 -7.85 7.04 -34.14
N ARG A 6 -6.89 7.96 -34.08
CA ARG A 6 -7.00 9.15 -33.22
C ARG A 6 -8.26 9.94 -33.54
N ALA A 7 -8.48 10.31 -34.81
CA ALA A 7 -9.63 11.09 -35.24
C ALA A 7 -10.96 10.39 -34.87
N VAL A 8 -11.03 9.07 -35.03
CA VAL A 8 -12.16 8.27 -34.53
C VAL A 8 -12.27 8.40 -33.02
N LEU A 9 -11.21 8.17 -32.26
CA LEU A 9 -11.23 8.11 -30.80
C LEU A 9 -11.55 9.45 -30.12
N VAL A 10 -11.15 10.59 -30.71
CA VAL A 10 -11.44 11.94 -30.18
C VAL A 10 -12.77 12.53 -30.69
N GLY A 11 -13.51 11.79 -31.53
CA GLY A 11 -14.83 12.20 -32.00
C GLY A 11 -14.85 13.11 -33.22
N GLU A 12 -13.74 13.23 -33.95
CA GLU A 12 -13.67 13.97 -35.22
C GLU A 12 -14.44 13.23 -36.34
N VAL A 13 -14.52 11.89 -36.27
CA VAL A 13 -15.28 11.02 -37.19
C VAL A 13 -16.65 10.69 -36.56
N ARG A 14 -17.76 11.03 -37.25
CA ARG A 14 -19.12 11.12 -36.67
C ARG A 14 -20.04 9.94 -37.03
N GLU A 15 -19.60 9.09 -37.94
CA GLU A 15 -20.28 7.90 -38.42
C GLU A 15 -20.64 6.95 -37.27
N ALA A 16 -21.71 6.18 -37.44
CA ALA A 16 -22.26 5.33 -36.39
C ALA A 16 -21.25 4.26 -35.93
N GLU A 17 -20.51 3.69 -36.87
CA GLU A 17 -19.46 2.69 -36.66
C GLU A 17 -18.26 3.28 -35.89
N ALA A 18 -17.89 4.52 -36.20
CA ALA A 18 -16.83 5.24 -35.49
C ALA A 18 -17.24 5.55 -34.04
N ARG A 19 -18.51 5.90 -33.82
CA ARG A 19 -19.08 6.07 -32.46
C ARG A 19 -19.10 4.76 -31.69
N GLU A 20 -19.52 3.66 -32.31
CA GLU A 20 -19.52 2.33 -31.69
C GLU A 20 -18.10 1.91 -31.30
N LEU A 21 -17.13 2.08 -32.21
CA LEU A 21 -15.73 1.78 -31.92
C LEU A 21 -15.21 2.62 -30.73
N ARG A 22 -15.52 3.92 -30.69
CA ARG A 22 -15.18 4.80 -29.56
C ARG A 22 -15.72 4.29 -28.24
N MET A 23 -17.02 4.00 -28.18
CA MET A 23 -17.69 3.56 -26.95
C MET A 23 -17.10 2.24 -26.46
N ARG A 24 -16.88 1.27 -27.36
CA ARG A 24 -16.23 0.00 -27.02
C ARG A 24 -14.80 0.22 -26.56
N PHE A 25 -14.03 1.06 -27.24
CA PHE A 25 -12.67 1.37 -26.82
C PHE A 25 -12.65 1.95 -25.40
N GLN A 26 -13.53 2.90 -25.08
CA GLN A 26 -13.66 3.47 -23.75
C GLN A 26 -13.98 2.42 -22.67
N GLN A 27 -14.79 1.41 -22.98
CA GLN A 27 -15.06 0.28 -22.06
C GLN A 27 -13.81 -0.55 -21.73
N PHE A 28 -12.80 -0.59 -22.61
CA PHE A 28 -11.54 -1.33 -22.37
C PHE A 28 -10.44 -0.48 -21.72
N THR A 29 -10.50 0.85 -21.82
CA THR A 29 -9.43 1.71 -21.27
C THR A 29 -9.23 1.53 -19.76
N GLY A 30 -10.32 1.46 -18.99
CA GLY A 30 -10.27 1.21 -17.53
C GLY A 30 -9.64 -0.13 -17.18
N PRO A 31 -10.14 -1.27 -17.70
CA PRO A 31 -9.53 -2.58 -17.48
C PRO A 31 -8.05 -2.66 -17.89
N VAL A 32 -7.67 -2.06 -19.03
CA VAL A 32 -6.26 -2.04 -19.47
C VAL A 32 -5.38 -1.28 -18.48
N ALA A 33 -5.83 -0.12 -18.00
CA ALA A 33 -5.13 0.63 -16.97
C ALA A 33 -5.01 -0.16 -15.67
N ALA A 34 -6.12 -0.71 -15.15
CA ALA A 34 -6.12 -1.47 -13.89
C ALA A 34 -5.23 -2.72 -13.96
N LYS A 35 -5.34 -3.54 -15.01
CA LYS A 35 -4.54 -4.78 -15.13
C LYS A 35 -3.07 -4.50 -15.45
N GLY A 36 -2.79 -3.46 -16.23
CA GLY A 36 -1.44 -3.08 -16.64
C GLY A 36 -0.66 -2.34 -15.56
N GLU A 37 -1.29 -1.35 -14.91
CA GLU A 37 -0.67 -0.51 -13.91
C GLU A 37 -0.79 -1.13 -12.51
N GLU A 38 -2.01 -1.22 -11.99
CA GLU A 38 -2.26 -1.59 -10.60
C GLU A 38 -1.91 -3.05 -10.28
N ASP A 39 -2.22 -3.96 -11.21
CA ASP A 39 -2.00 -5.41 -11.05
C ASP A 39 -0.72 -5.93 -11.75
N THR A 40 0.12 -5.05 -12.29
CA THR A 40 1.41 -5.47 -12.87
C THR A 40 2.53 -4.47 -12.60
N ALA A 41 2.43 -3.23 -13.08
CA ALA A 41 3.51 -2.25 -12.95
C ALA A 41 3.83 -1.93 -11.48
N PHE A 42 2.82 -1.83 -10.61
CA PHE A 42 2.99 -1.62 -9.17
C PHE A 42 3.77 -2.74 -8.45
N TYR A 43 3.82 -3.94 -9.02
CA TYR A 43 4.58 -5.07 -8.46
C TYR A 43 5.99 -5.22 -9.08
N ARG A 44 6.29 -4.44 -10.12
CA ARG A 44 7.61 -4.37 -10.76
C ARG A 44 8.40 -3.13 -10.31
N TYR A 45 7.73 -2.01 -10.11
CA TYR A 45 8.37 -0.75 -9.74
C TYR A 45 8.52 -0.62 -8.22
N ASN A 46 9.45 -1.38 -7.65
CA ASN A 46 9.59 -1.52 -6.20
C ASN A 46 10.44 -0.42 -5.53
N ARG A 47 10.66 0.74 -6.19
CA ARG A 47 11.48 1.84 -5.64
C ARG A 47 10.99 2.29 -4.27
N PHE A 48 9.69 2.53 -4.14
CA PHE A 48 9.07 2.89 -2.87
C PHE A 48 7.58 2.53 -2.85
N VAL A 49 7.27 1.38 -2.24
CA VAL A 49 5.97 0.72 -2.42
C VAL A 49 4.81 1.39 -1.64
N ALA A 50 5.12 2.40 -0.82
CA ALA A 50 4.11 3.26 -0.22
C ALA A 50 3.30 4.05 -1.27
N LEU A 51 3.90 4.29 -2.44
CA LEU A 51 3.28 5.04 -3.55
C LEU A 51 2.58 4.14 -4.58
N ASN A 52 2.72 2.81 -4.44
CA ASN A 52 2.14 1.84 -5.36
C ASN A 52 0.75 1.43 -4.83
N GLU A 53 -0.21 2.34 -4.98
CA GLU A 53 -1.55 2.23 -4.44
C GLU A 53 -2.62 2.60 -5.48
N VAL A 54 -3.81 1.99 -5.38
CA VAL A 54 -4.92 2.22 -6.31
C VAL A 54 -5.22 3.72 -6.42
N GLY A 55 -5.27 4.23 -7.65
CA GLY A 55 -5.48 5.65 -7.94
C GLY A 55 -4.28 6.58 -7.72
N MET A 56 -3.09 6.05 -7.38
CA MET A 56 -1.86 6.83 -7.26
C MET A 56 -0.97 6.70 -8.50
N ASP A 57 -0.14 7.71 -8.72
CA ASP A 57 0.92 7.71 -9.73
C ASP A 57 2.27 7.59 -8.99
N PRO A 58 2.99 6.44 -9.05
CA PRO A 58 4.26 6.22 -8.36
C PRO A 58 5.39 7.17 -8.76
N ALA A 59 5.24 7.93 -9.85
CA ALA A 59 6.18 8.98 -10.23
C ALA A 59 5.96 10.28 -9.43
N ARG A 60 4.79 10.48 -8.82
CA ARG A 60 4.44 11.66 -8.02
C ARG A 60 4.67 11.42 -6.53
N TRP A 61 5.73 12.02 -5.98
CA TRP A 61 6.17 11.80 -4.59
C TRP A 61 5.36 12.51 -3.50
N GLY A 62 4.55 13.51 -3.84
CA GLY A 62 3.79 14.24 -2.84
C GLY A 62 3.22 15.55 -3.36
N LEU A 63 2.70 16.34 -2.42
CA LEU A 63 2.11 17.65 -2.64
C LEU A 63 2.64 18.61 -1.59
N SER A 64 2.82 19.89 -1.95
CA SER A 64 3.03 20.93 -0.95
C SER A 64 1.76 21.12 -0.10
N PRO A 65 1.88 21.67 1.12
CA PRO A 65 0.72 22.05 1.92
C PRO A 65 -0.24 22.99 1.15
N SER A 66 0.29 23.96 0.40
CA SER A 66 -0.52 24.83 -0.45
C SER A 66 -1.28 24.06 -1.52
N GLY A 67 -0.62 23.14 -2.24
CA GLY A 67 -1.26 22.30 -3.25
C GLY A 67 -2.32 21.37 -2.67
N PHE A 68 -2.13 20.90 -1.44
CA PHE A 68 -3.15 20.15 -0.70
C PHE A 68 -4.37 21.02 -0.38
N HIS A 69 -4.16 22.23 0.18
CA HIS A 69 -5.26 23.15 0.47
C HIS A 69 -6.02 23.61 -0.79
N ASP A 70 -5.33 23.77 -1.92
CA ASP A 70 -5.95 24.06 -3.22
C ASP A 70 -6.90 22.92 -3.64
N ARG A 71 -6.47 21.66 -3.46
CA ARG A 71 -7.34 20.49 -3.70
C ARG A 71 -8.54 20.45 -2.76
N CYS A 72 -8.35 20.77 -1.47
CA CYS A 72 -9.45 20.86 -0.52
C CYS A 72 -10.48 21.92 -0.94
N ARG A 73 -10.03 23.10 -1.39
CA ARG A 73 -10.93 24.17 -1.87
C ARG A 73 -11.72 23.75 -3.10
N ARG A 74 -11.07 23.10 -4.08
CA ARG A 74 -11.77 22.55 -5.26
C ARG A 74 -12.78 21.48 -4.89
N ARG A 75 -12.42 20.54 -4.00
CA ARG A 75 -13.35 19.51 -3.51
C ARG A 75 -14.57 20.13 -2.84
N ALA A 76 -14.38 21.14 -1.98
CA ALA A 76 -15.48 21.82 -1.32
C ALA A 76 -16.43 22.53 -2.31
N ALA A 77 -15.90 23.11 -3.39
CA ALA A 77 -16.69 23.81 -4.39
C ALA A 77 -17.40 22.87 -5.37
N ASP A 78 -16.67 21.90 -5.92
CA ASP A 78 -17.10 21.15 -7.11
C ASP A 78 -17.68 19.77 -6.76
N SER A 79 -17.30 19.21 -5.60
CA SER A 79 -17.65 17.82 -5.23
C SER A 79 -17.68 17.59 -3.71
N PRO A 80 -18.48 18.35 -2.95
CA PRO A 80 -18.43 18.34 -1.48
C PRO A 80 -18.81 17.00 -0.83
N TRP A 81 -19.50 16.12 -1.57
CA TRP A 81 -19.99 14.84 -1.07
C TRP A 81 -19.14 13.63 -1.48
N THR A 82 -17.97 13.84 -2.11
CA THR A 82 -17.09 12.71 -2.47
C THR A 82 -16.43 12.10 -1.24
N LEU A 83 -16.20 10.79 -1.28
CA LEU A 83 -15.54 10.07 -0.19
C LEU A 83 -14.07 10.50 -0.03
N ASN A 84 -13.64 10.61 1.22
CA ASN A 84 -12.26 10.69 1.65
C ASN A 84 -11.87 9.32 2.22
N ALA A 85 -11.26 8.45 1.40
CA ALA A 85 -10.84 7.12 1.80
C ALA A 85 -9.31 7.03 1.98
N LEU A 86 -8.87 6.30 3.00
CA LEU A 86 -7.47 5.92 3.20
C LEU A 86 -7.27 4.42 2.94
N SER A 87 -8.12 3.55 3.47
CA SER A 87 -8.08 2.11 3.19
C SER A 87 -9.40 1.64 2.59
N THR A 88 -9.34 0.60 1.75
CA THR A 88 -10.52 -0.08 1.22
C THR A 88 -10.25 -1.58 1.13
N HIS A 89 -11.25 -2.36 0.72
CA HIS A 89 -11.08 -3.79 0.43
C HIS A 89 -10.19 -4.06 -0.80
N ASP A 90 -9.85 -3.04 -1.59
CA ASP A 90 -9.04 -3.16 -2.81
C ASP A 90 -7.69 -2.42 -2.75
N THR A 91 -7.44 -1.61 -1.70
CA THR A 91 -6.12 -1.01 -1.51
C THR A 91 -5.03 -2.09 -1.39
N LYS A 92 -3.89 -1.88 -2.04
CA LYS A 92 -2.75 -2.80 -2.07
C LYS A 92 -2.12 -2.94 -0.67
N ARG A 93 -2.21 -1.90 0.16
CA ARG A 93 -1.75 -1.88 1.56
C ARG A 93 -2.72 -1.05 2.39
N SER A 94 -2.90 -1.36 3.66
CA SER A 94 -3.67 -0.50 4.57
C SER A 94 -2.93 0.81 4.87
N GLU A 95 -3.68 1.79 5.37
CA GLU A 95 -3.18 3.11 5.71
C GLU A 95 -2.00 3.12 6.67
N ASP A 96 -1.96 2.27 7.70
CA ASP A 96 -0.85 2.29 8.65
C ASP A 96 0.41 1.59 8.12
N VAL A 97 0.25 0.61 7.22
CA VAL A 97 1.38 0.05 6.47
C VAL A 97 2.03 1.16 5.65
N ARG A 98 1.23 1.94 4.92
CA ARG A 98 1.76 3.07 4.13
C ARG A 98 2.33 4.16 5.02
N ALA A 99 1.64 4.54 6.11
CA ALA A 99 2.11 5.57 7.04
C ALA A 99 3.48 5.24 7.62
N ARG A 100 3.72 3.97 8.00
CA ARG A 100 5.05 3.55 8.46
C ARG A 100 6.09 3.55 7.34
N LEU A 101 5.73 3.08 6.15
CA LEU A 101 6.64 3.12 5.01
C LEU A 101 7.06 4.56 4.67
N LEU A 102 6.15 5.53 4.76
CA LEU A 102 6.44 6.96 4.53
C LEU A 102 7.60 7.48 5.40
N VAL A 103 7.74 6.97 6.63
CA VAL A 103 8.88 7.32 7.51
C VAL A 103 10.24 6.92 6.91
N LEU A 104 10.30 5.88 6.07
CA LEU A 104 11.55 5.50 5.40
C LEU A 104 12.09 6.60 4.48
N ALA A 105 11.21 7.44 3.92
CA ALA A 105 11.60 8.57 3.10
C ALA A 105 12.30 9.68 3.92
N GLU A 106 12.13 9.70 5.24
CA GLU A 106 12.82 10.62 6.16
C GLU A 106 14.17 10.07 6.64
N VAL A 107 14.44 8.78 6.45
CA VAL A 107 15.71 8.12 6.82
C VAL A 107 16.33 7.31 5.68
N PRO A 108 16.48 7.89 4.47
CA PRO A 108 16.82 7.15 3.26
C PRO A 108 18.20 6.49 3.33
N GLU A 109 19.21 7.11 3.93
CA GLU A 109 20.55 6.52 4.07
C GLU A 109 20.53 5.31 5.01
N ARG A 110 19.75 5.40 6.09
CA ARG A 110 19.58 4.31 7.05
C ARG A 110 18.86 3.13 6.39
N TRP A 111 17.82 3.41 5.61
CA TRP A 111 17.08 2.41 4.84
C TRP A 111 17.98 1.74 3.80
N ALA A 112 18.68 2.51 2.97
CA ALA A 112 19.56 1.99 1.92
C ALA A 112 20.65 1.08 2.50
N LYS A 113 21.33 1.50 3.58
CA LYS A 113 22.33 0.67 4.26
C LYS A 113 21.76 -0.62 4.83
N ALA A 114 20.53 -0.59 5.36
CA ALA A 114 19.88 -1.79 5.88
C ALA A 114 19.50 -2.75 4.74
N ALA A 115 18.81 -2.25 3.71
CA ALA A 115 18.35 -3.08 2.60
C ALA A 115 19.50 -3.71 1.80
N LEU A 116 20.59 -2.98 1.55
CA LEU A 116 21.78 -3.53 0.89
C LEU A 116 22.43 -4.64 1.74
N ARG A 117 22.65 -4.37 3.03
CA ARG A 117 23.21 -5.37 3.96
C ARG A 117 22.32 -6.61 4.06
N TRP A 118 21.01 -6.44 4.08
CA TRP A 118 20.06 -7.55 4.10
C TRP A 118 20.15 -8.35 2.80
N GLY A 119 20.13 -7.72 1.63
CA GLY A 119 20.29 -8.41 0.36
C GLY A 119 21.57 -9.24 0.28
N GLU A 120 22.71 -8.68 0.69
CA GLU A 120 24.00 -9.39 0.71
C GLU A 120 23.97 -10.62 1.64
N ARG A 121 23.47 -10.45 2.87
CA ARG A 121 23.49 -11.52 3.88
C ARG A 121 22.44 -12.58 3.63
N ASN A 122 21.27 -12.16 3.14
CA ASN A 122 20.14 -13.05 3.00
C ASN A 122 20.18 -13.83 1.69
N ALA A 123 20.96 -13.40 0.70
CA ALA A 123 21.10 -14.13 -0.57
C ALA A 123 21.45 -15.62 -0.39
N LEU A 124 22.19 -15.98 0.67
CA LEU A 124 22.54 -17.37 0.99
C LEU A 124 21.36 -18.25 1.43
N HIS A 125 20.23 -17.64 1.83
CA HIS A 125 19.04 -18.34 2.29
C HIS A 125 18.14 -18.81 1.14
N TRP A 126 18.44 -18.44 -0.10
CA TRP A 126 17.78 -19.03 -1.26
C TRP A 126 18.19 -20.51 -1.39
N PRO A 127 17.24 -21.42 -1.69
CA PRO A 127 17.56 -22.82 -1.91
C PRO A 127 18.59 -23.03 -3.02
N ALA A 128 19.41 -24.06 -2.87
CA ALA A 128 20.45 -24.41 -3.85
C ALA A 128 19.85 -24.56 -5.26
N GLY A 129 20.52 -23.95 -6.26
CA GLY A 129 20.06 -23.95 -7.64
C GLY A 129 19.05 -22.84 -7.99
N THR A 130 18.57 -22.06 -7.01
CA THR A 130 17.74 -20.87 -7.26
C THR A 130 18.56 -19.60 -7.01
N PRO A 131 18.84 -18.79 -8.04
CA PRO A 131 19.50 -17.50 -7.85
C PRO A 131 18.66 -16.57 -6.98
N SER A 132 19.31 -15.75 -6.16
CA SER A 132 18.65 -14.68 -5.42
C SER A 132 17.92 -13.72 -6.36
N ASP A 133 16.80 -13.17 -5.91
CA ASP A 133 15.99 -12.21 -6.66
C ASP A 133 15.95 -10.86 -5.93
N PRO A 134 16.88 -9.94 -6.21
CA PRO A 134 16.98 -8.67 -5.49
C PRO A 134 15.72 -7.81 -5.60
N GLY A 135 14.99 -7.88 -6.71
CA GLY A 135 13.77 -7.11 -6.92
C GLY A 135 12.63 -7.56 -6.01
N VAL A 136 12.50 -8.88 -5.84
CA VAL A 136 11.52 -9.50 -4.93
C VAL A 136 11.95 -9.36 -3.48
N GLU A 137 13.24 -9.49 -3.17
CA GLU A 137 13.77 -9.23 -1.83
C GLU A 137 13.53 -7.78 -1.39
N TYR A 138 13.76 -6.80 -2.25
CA TYR A 138 13.54 -5.40 -1.92
C TYR A 138 12.05 -5.08 -1.66
N LEU A 139 11.14 -5.72 -2.39
CA LEU A 139 9.70 -5.67 -2.10
C LEU A 139 9.36 -6.34 -0.77
N LEU A 140 9.95 -7.51 -0.49
CA LEU A 140 9.77 -8.23 0.77
C LEU A 140 10.21 -7.36 1.95
N TYR A 141 11.41 -6.77 1.91
CA TYR A 141 11.93 -5.96 3.01
C TYR A 141 11.03 -4.75 3.32
N GLN A 142 10.55 -4.03 2.30
CA GLN A 142 9.58 -2.94 2.52
C GLN A 142 8.28 -3.48 3.11
N THR A 143 7.75 -4.58 2.58
CA THR A 143 6.52 -5.20 3.07
C THR A 143 6.64 -5.60 4.54
N LEU A 144 7.75 -6.24 4.91
CA LEU A 144 8.03 -6.64 6.28
C LEU A 144 8.14 -5.44 7.21
N VAL A 145 8.84 -4.37 6.81
CA VAL A 145 8.93 -3.13 7.60
C VAL A 145 7.54 -2.52 7.79
N GLY A 146 6.79 -2.34 6.71
CA GLY A 146 5.47 -1.71 6.72
C GLY A 146 4.45 -2.47 7.56
N ALA A 147 4.42 -3.80 7.46
CA ALA A 147 3.42 -4.65 8.13
C ALA A 147 3.89 -5.26 9.46
N TRP A 148 5.10 -4.95 9.94
CA TRP A 148 5.65 -5.51 11.19
C TRP A 148 4.78 -5.20 12.43
N PRO A 149 4.54 -6.15 13.35
CA PRO A 149 4.89 -7.57 13.26
C PRO A 149 3.98 -8.31 12.28
N ILE A 150 4.58 -9.12 11.40
CA ILE A 150 3.89 -10.00 10.46
C ILE A 150 4.45 -11.41 10.56
N GLY A 151 3.57 -12.42 10.58
CA GLY A 151 3.95 -13.83 10.60
C GLY A 151 4.34 -14.35 9.21
N PRO A 152 5.05 -15.49 9.15
CA PRO A 152 5.53 -16.05 7.88
C PRO A 152 4.40 -16.37 6.91
N ASP A 153 3.26 -16.89 7.36
CA ASP A 153 2.18 -17.29 6.44
C ASP A 153 1.58 -16.09 5.70
N ARG A 154 1.35 -14.97 6.39
CA ARG A 154 0.87 -13.72 5.77
C ARG A 154 1.91 -13.16 4.79
N ALA A 155 3.19 -13.19 5.16
CA ALA A 155 4.27 -12.70 4.29
C ALA A 155 4.42 -13.57 3.02
N VAL A 156 4.40 -14.90 3.15
CA VAL A 156 4.45 -15.85 2.03
C VAL A 156 3.26 -15.67 1.11
N ALA A 157 2.04 -15.62 1.66
CA ALA A 157 0.82 -15.44 0.87
C ALA A 157 0.87 -14.14 0.04
N TYR A 158 1.28 -13.04 0.67
CA TYR A 158 1.47 -11.76 -0.01
C TYR A 158 2.52 -11.85 -1.11
N MET A 159 3.72 -12.37 -0.81
CA MET A 159 4.82 -12.40 -1.78
C MET A 159 4.54 -13.34 -2.96
N ARG A 160 3.83 -14.45 -2.75
CA ARG A 160 3.36 -15.31 -3.85
C ARG A 160 2.41 -14.55 -4.78
N LYS A 161 1.42 -13.86 -4.22
CA LYS A 161 0.50 -13.01 -5.00
C LYS A 161 1.29 -11.93 -5.75
N ALA A 162 2.17 -11.21 -5.07
CA ALA A 162 2.98 -10.16 -5.67
C ALA A 162 3.88 -10.66 -6.82
N ALA A 163 4.53 -11.83 -6.66
CA ALA A 163 5.35 -12.43 -7.70
C ALA A 163 4.53 -12.81 -8.94
N ARG A 164 3.32 -13.38 -8.74
CA ARG A 164 2.38 -13.69 -9.83
C ARG A 164 1.83 -12.45 -10.51
N GLU A 165 1.56 -11.38 -9.77
CA GLU A 165 1.13 -10.11 -10.35
C GLU A 165 2.26 -9.42 -11.13
N ALA A 166 3.50 -9.53 -10.66
CA ALA A 166 4.66 -9.02 -11.39
C ALA A 166 4.87 -9.74 -12.73
N LYS A 167 4.49 -11.02 -12.89
CA LYS A 167 4.59 -11.76 -14.16
C LYS A 167 6.01 -11.76 -14.75
N LEU A 168 7.03 -11.77 -13.87
CA LEU A 168 8.46 -11.79 -14.28
C LEU A 168 9.08 -13.18 -14.20
N ARG A 169 8.72 -13.95 -13.16
CA ARG A 169 9.24 -15.30 -12.89
C ARG A 169 8.12 -16.34 -12.81
N THR A 170 7.01 -15.98 -12.19
CA THR A 170 5.78 -16.78 -12.12
C THR A 170 4.58 -15.92 -12.51
N SER A 171 3.45 -16.53 -12.83
CA SER A 171 2.20 -15.85 -13.18
C SER A 171 0.98 -16.67 -12.75
N TRP A 172 -0.20 -16.06 -12.75
CA TRP A 172 -1.44 -16.77 -12.47
C TRP A 172 -1.79 -17.84 -13.51
N THR A 173 -1.45 -17.64 -14.77
CA THR A 173 -1.79 -18.55 -15.88
C THR A 173 -0.73 -19.62 -16.13
N SER A 174 0.51 -19.37 -15.72
CA SER A 174 1.62 -20.32 -15.80
C SER A 174 2.46 -20.18 -14.53
N PRO A 175 2.05 -20.83 -13.42
CA PRO A 175 2.81 -20.80 -12.17
C PRO A 175 4.16 -21.53 -12.31
N ASP A 176 5.25 -20.91 -11.83
CA ASP A 176 6.54 -21.58 -11.63
C ASP A 176 6.60 -22.10 -10.18
N GLU A 177 6.19 -23.35 -9.98
CA GLU A 177 6.10 -23.98 -8.66
C GLU A 177 7.47 -24.09 -7.97
N ALA A 178 8.54 -24.29 -8.73
CA ALA A 178 9.89 -24.38 -8.20
C ALA A 178 10.33 -23.02 -7.63
N TYR A 179 10.12 -21.94 -8.38
CA TYR A 179 10.40 -20.59 -7.92
C TYR A 179 9.51 -20.19 -6.73
N GLU A 180 8.21 -20.50 -6.77
CA GLU A 180 7.29 -20.16 -5.67
C GLU A 180 7.61 -20.94 -4.38
N GLY A 181 8.01 -22.21 -4.50
CA GLY A 181 8.50 -23.00 -3.37
C GLY A 181 9.80 -22.45 -2.81
N ALA A 182 10.73 -22.03 -3.67
CA ALA A 182 11.98 -21.42 -3.25
C ALA A 182 11.78 -20.09 -2.53
N LEU A 183 10.89 -19.24 -3.04
CA LEU A 183 10.51 -17.97 -2.41
C LEU A 183 9.85 -18.20 -1.04
N GLU A 184 8.97 -19.19 -0.91
CA GLU A 184 8.38 -19.56 0.37
C GLU A 184 9.45 -20.02 1.37
N ALA A 185 10.33 -20.95 0.96
CA ALA A 185 11.40 -21.47 1.81
C ALA A 185 12.34 -20.35 2.29
N PHE A 186 12.69 -19.42 1.40
CA PHE A 186 13.49 -18.23 1.71
C PHE A 186 12.82 -17.37 2.78
N ILE A 187 11.56 -16.97 2.59
CA ILE A 187 10.81 -16.12 3.54
C ILE A 187 10.69 -16.79 4.91
N ARG A 188 10.37 -18.10 4.95
CA ARG A 188 10.25 -18.85 6.20
C ARG A 188 11.59 -18.94 6.93
N THR A 189 12.67 -19.21 6.22
CA THR A 189 14.03 -19.26 6.78
C THR A 189 14.43 -17.90 7.37
N LEU A 190 14.17 -16.81 6.64
CA LEU A 190 14.44 -15.46 7.12
C LEU A 190 13.71 -15.13 8.41
N LEU A 191 12.41 -15.41 8.47
CA LEU A 191 11.56 -15.07 9.62
C LEU A 191 11.74 -16.03 10.81
N ALA A 192 12.32 -17.21 10.61
CA ALA A 192 12.75 -18.10 11.68
C ALA A 192 14.17 -17.79 12.20
N GLY A 193 14.98 -17.08 11.42
CA GLY A 193 16.39 -16.82 11.70
C GLY A 193 16.68 -15.50 12.44
N PRO A 194 17.97 -15.15 12.59
CA PRO A 194 18.42 -13.94 13.29
C PRO A 194 17.98 -12.64 12.62
N PHE A 195 17.63 -12.69 11.32
CA PHE A 195 17.09 -11.56 10.59
C PHE A 195 15.82 -10.99 11.24
N ARG A 196 14.98 -11.82 11.86
CA ARG A 196 13.76 -11.40 12.55
C ARG A 196 14.05 -10.33 13.63
N GLU A 197 15.09 -10.56 14.42
CA GLU A 197 15.51 -9.62 15.48
C GLU A 197 16.16 -8.37 14.91
N GLU A 198 16.93 -8.50 13.82
CA GLU A 198 17.48 -7.36 13.11
C GLU A 198 16.39 -6.45 12.52
N LEU A 199 15.37 -7.04 11.91
CA LEU A 199 14.20 -6.34 11.41
C LEU A 199 13.45 -5.64 12.55
N SER A 200 13.22 -6.34 13.67
CA SER A 200 12.57 -5.77 14.86
C SER A 200 13.30 -4.52 15.36
N ARG A 201 14.64 -4.60 15.53
CA ARG A 201 15.48 -3.46 15.91
C ARG A 201 15.46 -2.33 14.89
N PHE A 202 15.39 -2.66 13.60
CA PHE A 202 15.27 -1.65 12.56
C PHE A 202 13.93 -0.91 12.62
N VAL A 203 12.82 -1.64 12.80
CA VAL A 203 11.46 -1.10 12.82
C VAL A 203 11.14 -0.34 14.10
N ALA A 204 11.68 -0.74 15.25
CA ALA A 204 11.36 -0.15 16.56
C ALA A 204 11.32 1.39 16.57
N PRO A 205 12.35 2.13 16.09
CA PRO A 205 12.30 3.60 16.05
C PRO A 205 11.38 4.20 14.98
N LEU A 206 10.85 3.39 14.05
CA LEU A 206 9.88 3.84 13.04
C LEU A 206 8.43 3.77 13.54
N VAL A 207 8.17 3.04 14.63
CA VAL A 207 6.80 2.80 15.12
C VAL A 207 6.12 4.09 15.57
N ALA A 208 6.78 4.90 16.42
CA ALA A 208 6.18 6.13 16.93
C ALA A 208 5.99 7.19 15.81
N PRO A 209 6.99 7.48 14.95
CA PRO A 209 6.77 8.36 13.80
C PRO A 209 5.69 7.85 12.83
N GLY A 210 5.64 6.54 12.56
CA GLY A 210 4.63 5.96 11.67
C GLY A 210 3.21 6.12 12.23
N ARG A 211 3.03 5.99 13.55
CA ARG A 211 1.77 6.29 14.23
C ARG A 211 1.41 7.77 14.15
N ALA A 212 2.40 8.68 14.27
CA ALA A 212 2.16 10.11 14.12
C ALA A 212 1.68 10.46 12.71
N VAL A 213 2.31 9.88 11.67
CA VAL A 213 1.88 10.04 10.27
C VAL A 213 0.45 9.51 10.07
N SER A 214 0.14 8.32 10.60
CA SER A 214 -1.21 7.75 10.52
C SER A 214 -2.26 8.63 11.20
N LEU A 215 -2.02 9.08 12.44
CA LEU A 215 -2.95 9.97 13.15
C LEU A 215 -3.14 11.29 12.40
N ALA A 216 -2.08 11.86 11.82
CA ALA A 216 -2.19 13.06 10.99
C ALA A 216 -3.04 12.81 9.74
N GLN A 217 -2.83 11.68 9.04
CA GLN A 217 -3.64 11.31 7.87
C GLN A 217 -5.11 11.07 8.26
N LYS A 218 -5.36 10.40 9.39
CA LYS A 218 -6.71 10.15 9.90
C LYS A 218 -7.41 11.46 10.29
N LEU A 219 -6.71 12.37 10.96
CA LEU A 219 -7.24 13.70 11.29
C LEU A 219 -7.62 14.47 10.02
N VAL A 220 -6.76 14.46 9.01
CA VAL A 220 -7.02 15.11 7.72
C VAL A 220 -8.20 14.45 7.02
N GLN A 221 -8.29 13.12 7.00
CA GLN A 221 -9.41 12.39 6.40
C GLN A 221 -10.75 12.80 7.01
N LEU A 222 -10.80 12.92 8.34
CA LEU A 222 -12.01 13.21 9.11
C LEU A 222 -12.42 14.68 9.06
N THR A 223 -11.50 15.60 8.80
CA THR A 223 -11.76 17.06 8.89
C THR A 223 -11.67 17.81 7.56
N ALA A 224 -11.03 17.25 6.53
CA ALA A 224 -10.99 17.85 5.20
C ALA A 224 -12.36 17.77 4.49
N PRO A 225 -12.66 18.68 3.54
CA PRO A 225 -13.90 18.64 2.76
C PRO A 225 -14.11 17.28 2.07
N GLY A 226 -15.35 16.79 2.06
CA GLY A 226 -15.72 15.43 1.63
C GLY A 226 -16.40 14.64 2.75
N VAL A 227 -16.81 13.41 2.44
CA VAL A 227 -17.38 12.48 3.43
C VAL A 227 -16.30 11.49 3.84
N PRO A 228 -15.86 11.46 5.11
CA PRO A 228 -14.86 10.49 5.55
C PRO A 228 -15.39 9.06 5.43
N ASP A 229 -14.64 8.20 4.74
CA ASP A 229 -14.92 6.77 4.62
C ASP A 229 -14.00 5.96 5.53
N LEU A 230 -14.56 5.15 6.42
CA LEU A 230 -13.81 4.34 7.36
C LEU A 230 -13.98 2.87 7.02
N TYR A 231 -12.93 2.26 6.48
CA TYR A 231 -12.92 0.82 6.27
C TYR A 231 -12.95 0.09 7.62
N GLN A 232 -13.74 -0.99 7.68
CA GLN A 232 -13.95 -1.74 8.91
C GLN A 232 -12.62 -2.11 9.58
N GLY A 233 -12.48 -1.80 10.87
CA GLY A 233 -11.27 -2.11 11.61
C GLY A 233 -10.23 -0.98 11.70
N THR A 234 -10.35 0.06 10.87
CA THR A 234 -9.38 1.18 10.82
C THR A 234 -9.61 2.27 11.87
N GLU A 235 -10.53 2.07 12.83
CA GLU A 235 -10.58 2.88 14.04
C GLU A 235 -9.43 2.55 15.02
N LEU A 236 -8.73 1.43 14.78
CA LEU A 236 -7.49 1.03 15.42
C LEU A 236 -6.40 0.83 14.37
N TRP A 237 -5.18 0.53 14.83
CA TRP A 237 -4.07 0.24 13.92
C TRP A 237 -4.36 -0.96 13.01
N ASP A 238 -4.33 -0.77 11.71
CA ASP A 238 -4.48 -1.79 10.68
C ASP A 238 -3.19 -1.96 9.88
N LEU A 239 -2.57 -3.13 10.03
CA LEU A 239 -1.35 -3.51 9.30
C LEU A 239 -1.65 -4.59 8.25
N SER A 240 -2.78 -4.47 7.58
CA SER A 240 -3.20 -5.37 6.49
C SER A 240 -2.50 -5.07 5.17
N LEU A 241 -2.25 -6.12 4.41
CA LEU A 241 -1.78 -6.09 3.02
C LEU A 241 -2.97 -6.27 2.07
N VAL A 242 -2.70 -6.37 0.77
CA VAL A 242 -3.72 -6.58 -0.27
C VAL A 242 -4.60 -7.80 0.01
N ASP A 243 -5.82 -7.78 -0.53
CA ASP A 243 -6.75 -8.93 -0.57
C ASP A 243 -6.04 -10.27 -0.80
N PRO A 244 -6.35 -11.33 -0.02
CA PRO A 244 -7.38 -11.40 1.01
C PRO A 244 -6.95 -10.94 2.41
N ASP A 245 -5.74 -10.40 2.59
CA ASP A 245 -5.23 -10.06 3.93
C ASP A 245 -6.00 -8.89 4.59
N ASN A 246 -6.47 -7.91 3.80
CA ASN A 246 -7.38 -6.84 4.23
C ASN A 246 -8.85 -7.27 4.40
N ARG A 247 -9.16 -8.57 4.24
CA ARG A 247 -10.50 -9.15 4.44
C ARG A 247 -10.60 -10.04 5.68
N ARG A 248 -9.56 -10.04 6.52
CA ARG A 248 -9.58 -10.74 7.82
C ARG A 248 -10.72 -10.21 8.71
N PRO A 249 -11.31 -11.06 9.56
CA PRO A 249 -12.43 -10.66 10.40
C PRO A 249 -12.03 -9.57 11.41
N VAL A 250 -12.97 -8.66 11.68
CA VAL A 250 -12.79 -7.57 12.63
C VAL A 250 -13.37 -7.96 14.00
N ASP A 251 -12.57 -7.85 15.06
CA ASP A 251 -13.06 -7.99 16.43
C ASP A 251 -13.75 -6.69 16.88
N PHE A 252 -15.06 -6.64 16.68
CA PHE A 252 -15.90 -5.50 17.07
C PHE A 252 -16.13 -5.42 18.59
N ASP A 253 -16.05 -6.53 19.31
CA ASP A 253 -16.24 -6.53 20.77
C ASP A 253 -15.03 -5.90 21.47
N ALA A 254 -13.82 -6.16 20.99
CA ALA A 254 -12.62 -5.46 21.47
C ALA A 254 -12.69 -3.94 21.22
N ARG A 255 -13.23 -3.53 20.06
CA ARG A 255 -13.42 -2.12 19.71
C ARG A 255 -14.44 -1.43 20.60
N ARG A 256 -15.59 -2.06 20.85
CA ARG A 256 -16.59 -1.56 21.82
C ARG A 256 -15.96 -1.35 23.19
N ARG A 257 -15.22 -2.35 23.71
CA ARG A 257 -14.50 -2.24 25.00
C ARG A 257 -13.44 -1.13 25.01
N LEU A 258 -12.78 -0.86 23.88
CA LEU A 258 -11.81 0.23 23.76
C LEU A 258 -12.50 1.60 23.75
N LEU A 259 -13.61 1.70 23.01
CA LEU A 259 -14.42 2.90 22.93
C LEU A 259 -14.99 3.27 24.30
N ASP A 260 -15.60 2.30 25.01
CA ASP A 260 -16.16 2.51 26.36
C ASP A 260 -15.11 3.01 27.36
N ARG A 261 -13.88 2.49 27.27
CA ARG A 261 -12.77 2.96 28.11
C ARG A 261 -12.33 4.37 27.74
N ALA A 262 -12.26 4.69 26.45
CA ALA A 262 -11.86 6.00 25.98
C ALA A 262 -12.88 7.09 26.34
N THR A 263 -14.18 6.81 26.21
CA THR A 263 -15.25 7.74 26.60
C THR A 263 -15.31 7.93 28.10
N ALA A 264 -15.15 6.87 28.90
CA ALA A 264 -15.05 6.99 30.36
C ALA A 264 -13.85 7.85 30.79
N ALA A 265 -12.69 7.70 30.14
CA ALA A 265 -11.50 8.51 30.42
C ALA A 265 -11.65 9.98 29.99
N GLY A 266 -12.36 10.24 28.88
CA GLY A 266 -12.60 11.59 28.37
C GLY A 266 -13.69 12.39 29.11
N SER A 267 -14.36 11.79 30.10
CA SER A 267 -15.43 12.41 30.88
C SER A 267 -14.94 13.15 32.14
N GLY A 268 -13.62 13.20 32.39
CA GLY A 268 -13.04 13.99 33.48
C GLY A 268 -12.86 15.46 33.07
N PRO A 269 -12.98 16.43 34.00
CA PRO A 269 -12.75 17.84 33.68
C PRO A 269 -11.33 18.00 33.14
N ALA A 270 -11.20 18.61 31.96
CA ALA A 270 -9.91 19.06 31.44
C ALA A 270 -9.37 20.13 32.40
N THR A 271 -8.58 19.74 33.39
CA THR A 271 -7.81 20.69 34.18
C THR A 271 -6.75 21.28 33.26
N MET A 272 -7.08 22.41 32.62
CA MET A 272 -6.07 23.36 32.18
C MET A 272 -5.37 23.87 33.43
N GLY A 273 -4.32 23.16 33.86
CA GLY A 273 -3.38 23.68 34.83
C GLY A 273 -2.70 24.89 34.20
N GLY A 274 -3.00 26.07 34.75
CA GLY A 274 -2.35 27.31 34.38
C GLY A 274 -0.85 27.17 34.54
N MET A 275 -0.12 27.58 33.50
CA MET A 275 1.24 28.07 33.66
C MET A 275 1.11 29.59 33.72
N ASP A 276 1.29 30.12 34.93
CA ASP A 276 1.75 31.49 35.14
C ASP A 276 3.12 31.70 34.45
#